data_AF-A0A7W3LQG4-F1
#
_entry.id   AF-A0A7W3LQG4-F1
#
_cell.length_a   1.000
_cell.length_b   1.000
_cell.length_c   1.000
_cell.angle_alpha   90.00
_cell.angle_beta   90.00
_cell.angle_gamma   90.00
#
_symmetry.space_group_name_H-M   'P 1'
#
loop_
_entity.id
_entity.type
_entity.pdbx_description
1 polymer ?
#
loop_
_entity_poly.entity_id
_entity_poly.type
_entity_poly.pdbx_seq_one_letter_code
_entity_poly.pdbx_strand_id
1 'polypeptide(L)'
;MTFPRMAAAAAVLLTTTAMASSAHAPTAHAAPVVHTYTCDRTFAGVKHKGWGWLNCAASRGAPHAGEIRGTFLIVSRRGSDPRLECGERPPDRFPSGHAELPARVVGFFCVPR
;
A
#
# COMPACT_ATOMS: atom_id res chain seq x y z
N MET A 1 -50.67 -2.38 -52.89
CA MET A 1 -52.07 -2.62 -52.43
C MET A 1 -52.01 -3.03 -50.97
N THR A 2 -53.06 -2.76 -50.19
CA THR A 2 -52.93 -2.52 -48.75
C THR A 2 -54.08 -3.12 -47.94
N PHE A 3 -53.78 -3.72 -46.78
CA PHE A 3 -54.69 -4.05 -45.66
C PHE A 3 -55.80 -5.11 -45.89
N PRO A 4 -56.46 -5.63 -44.83
CA PRO A 4 -56.03 -5.99 -43.45
C PRO A 4 -56.39 -7.48 -43.13
N ARG A 5 -56.48 -8.07 -41.91
CA ARG A 5 -56.97 -7.62 -40.59
C ARG A 5 -56.70 -8.69 -39.49
N MET A 6 -56.43 -8.25 -38.24
CA MET A 6 -56.94 -8.69 -36.91
C MET A 6 -57.35 -10.17 -36.69
N ALA A 7 -57.14 -10.83 -35.54
CA ALA A 7 -56.48 -10.54 -34.23
C ALA A 7 -56.26 -11.92 -33.50
N ALA A 8 -56.03 -12.12 -32.18
CA ALA A 8 -56.05 -11.27 -30.98
C ALA A 8 -55.22 -11.86 -29.81
N ALA A 9 -55.06 -11.05 -28.75
CA ALA A 9 -54.89 -11.39 -27.32
C ALA A 9 -54.20 -12.69 -26.84
N ALA A 10 -53.13 -12.52 -26.07
CA ALA A 10 -53.11 -12.94 -24.66
C ALA A 10 -52.11 -12.08 -23.86
N ALA A 11 -52.57 -11.42 -22.80
CA ALA A 11 -51.70 -10.70 -21.87
C ALA A 11 -51.33 -11.61 -20.69
N VAL A 12 -50.08 -11.60 -20.27
CA VAL A 12 -49.66 -12.09 -18.95
C VAL A 12 -48.76 -11.03 -18.33
N LEU A 13 -49.24 -10.43 -17.24
CA LEU A 13 -48.42 -9.59 -16.37
C LEU A 13 -47.36 -10.46 -15.69
N LEU A 14 -46.13 -9.98 -15.61
CA LEU A 14 -45.23 -10.28 -14.50
C LEU A 14 -44.37 -9.05 -14.21
N THR A 15 -44.93 -8.13 -13.43
CA THR A 15 -44.21 -6.98 -12.86
C THR A 15 -43.21 -7.47 -11.81
N THR A 16 -41.97 -7.74 -12.21
CA THR A 16 -40.87 -7.94 -11.27
C THR A 16 -40.15 -6.61 -11.05
N THR A 17 -40.59 -5.86 -10.04
CA THR A 17 -39.83 -4.72 -9.50
C THR A 17 -38.55 -5.23 -8.85
N ALA A 18 -37.50 -5.36 -9.66
CA ALA A 18 -36.15 -5.61 -9.18
C ALA A 18 -35.73 -4.39 -8.33
N MET A 19 -35.79 -4.54 -7.00
CA MET A 19 -35.22 -3.57 -6.09
C MET A 19 -33.72 -3.50 -6.39
N ALA A 20 -33.30 -2.41 -7.01
CA ALA A 20 -31.89 -2.07 -7.14
C ALA A 20 -31.37 -1.73 -5.73
N SER A 21 -31.01 -2.77 -4.96
CA SER A 21 -30.20 -2.60 -3.77
C SER A 21 -28.91 -1.93 -4.20
N SER A 22 -28.82 -0.63 -3.94
CA SER A 22 -27.58 0.13 -4.02
C SER A 22 -26.66 -0.40 -2.93
N ALA A 23 -25.99 -1.52 -3.25
CA ALA A 23 -24.91 -2.07 -2.48
C ALA A 23 -23.83 -0.98 -2.41
N HIS A 24 -23.86 -0.22 -1.32
CA HIS A 24 -22.80 0.69 -0.96
C HIS A 24 -21.60 -0.19 -0.64
N ALA A 25 -20.82 -0.51 -1.68
CA ALA A 25 -19.57 -1.22 -1.53
C ALA A 25 -18.79 -0.46 -0.46
N PRO A 26 -18.39 -1.13 0.65
CA PRO A 26 -17.68 -0.44 1.70
C PRO A 26 -16.44 0.17 1.06
N THR A 27 -16.30 1.49 1.19
CA THR A 27 -15.07 2.20 0.83
C THR A 27 -13.98 1.71 1.77
N ALA A 28 -13.36 0.59 1.37
CA ALA A 28 -12.21 0.02 2.00
C ALA A 28 -11.18 1.15 2.10
N HIS A 29 -11.04 1.69 3.31
CA HIS A 29 -10.03 2.69 3.61
C HIS A 29 -8.70 1.99 3.35
N ALA A 30 -8.12 2.26 2.19
CA ALA A 30 -6.87 1.66 1.77
C ALA A 30 -5.86 1.97 2.86
N ALA A 31 -5.44 0.94 3.60
CA ALA A 31 -4.48 1.09 4.68
C ALA A 31 -3.27 1.86 4.12
N PRO A 32 -2.75 2.87 4.83
CA PRO A 32 -1.74 3.77 4.30
C PRO A 32 -0.60 2.97 3.69
N VAL A 33 -0.24 3.30 2.44
CA VAL A 33 0.74 2.54 1.66
C VAL A 33 2.14 2.82 2.22
N VAL A 34 2.50 2.10 3.28
CA VAL A 34 3.80 2.22 3.94
C VAL A 34 4.87 1.64 3.00
N HIS A 35 5.74 2.52 2.51
CA HIS A 35 6.95 2.16 1.76
C HIS A 35 7.71 1.05 2.49
N THR A 36 8.18 0.02 1.78
CA THR A 36 8.84 -1.13 2.43
C THR A 36 10.08 -1.55 1.66
N TYR A 37 11.19 -1.67 2.39
CA TYR A 37 12.46 -2.18 1.90
C TYR A 37 12.77 -3.55 2.49
N THR A 38 13.13 -4.50 1.65
CA THR A 38 13.54 -5.84 2.05
C THR A 38 15.02 -6.03 1.72
N CYS A 39 15.86 -6.21 2.74
CA CYS A 39 17.32 -6.36 2.64
C CYS A 39 17.77 -7.71 3.19
N ASP A 40 19.02 -8.12 2.95
CA ASP A 40 19.54 -9.39 3.48
C ASP A 40 19.73 -9.38 5.00
N ARG A 41 20.06 -8.22 5.56
CA ARG A 41 20.13 -8.00 7.01
C ARG A 41 19.57 -6.65 7.43
N THR A 42 19.10 -6.56 8.67
CA THR A 42 18.73 -5.30 9.31
C THR A 42 19.39 -5.12 10.69
N PHE A 43 19.61 -3.86 11.08
CA PHE A 43 20.23 -3.51 12.35
C PHE A 43 19.61 -2.25 12.96
N ALA A 44 19.24 -2.33 14.24
CA ALA A 44 18.97 -1.15 15.04
C ALA A 44 20.30 -0.48 15.43
N GLY A 45 20.51 0.76 14.99
CA GLY A 45 21.68 1.56 15.31
C GLY A 45 21.42 2.54 16.46
N VAL A 46 22.49 3.16 16.95
CA VAL A 46 22.41 4.21 17.98
C VAL A 46 21.57 5.41 17.52
N LYS A 47 21.00 6.15 18.48
CA LYS A 47 20.20 7.38 18.24
C LYS A 47 19.01 7.17 17.29
N HIS A 48 18.27 6.06 17.47
CA HIS A 48 17.12 5.69 16.65
C HIS A 48 17.44 5.61 15.15
N LYS A 49 18.63 5.15 14.77
CA LYS A 49 18.93 4.83 13.38
C LYS A 49 18.52 3.39 13.06
N GLY A 50 18.07 3.17 11.84
CA GLY A 50 17.84 1.84 11.29
C GLY A 50 18.73 1.61 10.07
N TRP A 51 19.17 0.38 9.86
CA TRP A 51 19.97 0.02 8.69
C TRP A 51 19.40 -1.23 8.05
N GLY A 52 19.21 -1.19 6.74
CA GLY A 52 19.06 -2.36 5.88
C GLY A 52 20.33 -2.50 5.04
N TRP A 53 20.87 -3.71 4.96
CA TRP A 53 22.19 -3.95 4.37
C TRP A 53 22.18 -5.14 3.40
N LEU A 54 22.81 -4.95 2.24
CA LEU A 54 22.93 -5.87 1.10
C LEU A 54 21.60 -6.28 0.42
N ASN A 55 21.66 -6.36 -0.90
CA ASN A 55 20.59 -6.81 -1.79
C ASN A 55 19.23 -6.18 -1.48
N CYS A 56 19.20 -4.91 -1.05
CA CYS A 56 17.98 -4.22 -0.69
C CYS A 56 17.07 -4.04 -1.92
N ALA A 57 15.80 -4.39 -1.76
CA ALA A 57 14.75 -4.23 -2.77
C ALA A 57 13.65 -3.31 -2.24
N ALA A 58 13.20 -2.37 -3.07
CA ALA A 58 12.11 -1.46 -2.78
C ALA A 58 10.76 -2.08 -3.17
N SER A 59 9.72 -1.72 -2.43
CA SER A 59 8.35 -2.15 -2.71
C SER A 59 7.36 -1.08 -2.24
N ARG A 60 6.11 -1.17 -2.71
CA ARG A 60 5.03 -0.23 -2.35
C ARG A 60 5.38 1.23 -2.67
N GLY A 61 5.90 1.47 -3.88
CA GLY A 61 6.26 2.81 -4.37
C GLY A 61 7.48 3.45 -3.70
N ALA A 62 8.24 2.71 -2.89
CA ALA A 62 9.41 3.25 -2.21
C ALA A 62 10.53 3.64 -3.21
N PRO A 63 11.21 4.79 -3.03
CA PRO A 63 12.27 5.22 -3.94
C PRO A 63 13.49 4.29 -3.88
N HIS A 64 14.12 4.05 -5.03
CA HIS A 64 15.33 3.22 -5.14
C HIS A 64 16.61 3.97 -4.72
N ALA A 65 16.61 5.30 -4.81
CA ALA A 65 17.74 6.15 -4.45
C ALA A 65 17.24 7.49 -3.88
N GLY A 66 18.03 8.13 -3.03
CA GLY A 66 17.75 9.46 -2.49
C GLY A 66 16.98 9.45 -1.16
N GLU A 67 16.40 10.59 -0.80
CA GLU A 67 15.66 10.75 0.46
C GLU A 67 14.38 9.92 0.50
N ILE A 68 14.05 9.42 1.69
CA ILE A 68 12.79 8.74 2.00
C ILE A 68 11.97 9.65 2.90
N ARG A 69 10.73 9.92 2.47
CA ARG A 69 9.77 10.82 3.15
C ARG A 69 8.58 10.02 3.68
N GLY A 70 8.00 10.47 4.78
CA GLY A 70 6.90 9.76 5.47
C GLY A 70 7.31 8.41 6.08
N THR A 71 6.35 7.66 6.63
CA THR A 71 6.63 6.40 7.33
C THR A 71 7.01 5.27 6.36
N PHE A 72 8.05 4.51 6.70
CA PHE A 72 8.48 3.33 5.95
C PHE A 72 9.00 2.21 6.84
N LEU A 73 9.12 1.01 6.27
CA LEU A 73 9.62 -0.19 6.92
C LEU A 73 10.94 -0.66 6.30
N ILE A 74 11.86 -1.12 7.14
CA ILE A 74 13.02 -1.93 6.74
C ILE A 74 12.83 -3.33 7.34
N VAL A 75 12.87 -4.34 6.49
CA VAL A 75 12.65 -5.75 6.83
C VAL A 75 13.84 -6.58 6.37
N SER A 76 14.31 -7.51 7.18
CA SER A 76 15.33 -8.49 6.78
C SER A 76 14.68 -9.71 6.12
N ARG A 77 15.38 -10.29 5.13
CA ARG A 77 15.08 -11.65 4.64
C ARG A 77 15.40 -12.72 5.69
N ARG A 78 16.26 -12.41 6.68
CA ARG A 78 16.48 -13.25 7.85
C ARG A 78 15.46 -12.88 8.93
N GLY A 79 14.57 -13.81 9.27
CA GLY A 79 13.57 -13.61 10.33
C GLY A 79 14.12 -13.40 11.74
N SER A 80 15.44 -13.47 11.94
CA SER A 80 16.14 -13.19 13.20
C SER A 80 16.43 -11.71 13.44
N ASP A 81 16.51 -10.91 12.37
CA ASP A 81 16.98 -9.53 12.45
C ASP A 81 15.79 -8.59 12.72
N PRO A 82 15.98 -7.45 13.42
CA PRO A 82 14.88 -6.59 13.80
C PRO A 82 14.16 -6.00 12.58
N ARG A 83 12.84 -6.11 12.54
CA ARG A 83 12.01 -5.27 11.67
C ARG A 83 12.00 -3.86 12.24
N LEU A 84 12.17 -2.87 11.37
CA LEU A 84 12.32 -1.46 11.76
C LEU A 84 11.25 -0.62 11.07
N GLU A 85 10.54 0.19 11.84
CA GLU A 85 9.65 1.24 11.32
C GLU A 85 10.30 2.59 11.56
N CYS A 86 10.47 3.37 10.50
CA CYS A 86 11.16 4.65 10.48
C CYS A 86 10.21 5.73 9.94
N GLY A 87 10.34 6.96 10.39
CA GLY A 87 9.42 8.04 10.03
C GLY A 87 9.98 9.43 10.28
N GLU A 88 9.28 10.45 9.80
CA GLU A 88 9.67 11.84 10.01
C GLU A 88 9.36 12.26 11.44
N ARG A 89 10.25 13.06 12.04
CA ARG A 89 10.03 13.66 13.35
C ARG A 89 9.62 15.14 13.20
N PRO A 90 8.42 15.53 13.65
CA PRO A 90 8.07 16.95 13.79
C PRO A 90 8.91 17.64 14.89
N PRO A 91 9.17 18.96 14.78
CA PRO A 91 8.68 19.87 13.75
C PRO A 91 9.58 19.95 12.50
N ASP A 92 10.80 19.42 12.56
CA ASP A 92 11.90 19.74 11.63
C ASP A 92 11.69 19.23 10.20
N ARG A 93 10.73 18.31 9.99
CA ARG A 93 10.51 17.58 8.72
C ARG A 93 11.80 17.01 8.14
N PHE A 94 12.69 16.53 9.01
CA PHE A 94 13.88 15.81 8.60
C PHE A 94 13.43 14.51 7.90
N PRO A 95 14.04 14.13 6.75
CA PRO A 95 13.63 12.92 6.03
C PRO A 95 13.71 11.69 6.94
N SER A 96 12.76 10.77 6.76
CA SER A 96 12.73 9.51 7.50
C SER A 96 13.94 8.63 7.21
N GLY A 97 14.58 8.77 6.05
CA GLY A 97 15.67 7.90 5.64
C GLY A 97 16.35 8.30 4.33
N HIS A 98 17.25 7.44 3.87
CA HIS A 98 17.92 7.52 2.58
C HIS A 98 18.06 6.12 1.97
N ALA A 99 17.75 6.00 0.68
CA ALA A 99 17.84 4.79 -0.10
C ALA A 99 19.08 4.82 -1.01
N GLU A 100 19.79 3.70 -1.11
CA GLU A 100 20.91 3.49 -2.03
C GLU A 100 20.88 2.02 -2.50
N LEU A 101 19.86 1.66 -3.27
CA LEU A 101 19.63 0.27 -3.69
C LEU A 101 20.56 -0.12 -4.86
N PRO A 102 21.01 -1.38 -4.91
CA PRO A 102 20.69 -2.49 -4.00
C PRO A 102 21.60 -2.54 -2.75
N ALA A 103 22.51 -1.60 -2.55
CA ALA A 103 23.54 -1.68 -1.52
C ALA A 103 22.99 -1.59 -0.08
N ARG A 104 22.18 -0.56 0.22
CA ARG A 104 21.69 -0.28 1.58
C ARG A 104 20.46 0.63 1.62
N VAL A 105 19.84 0.66 2.80
CA VAL A 105 18.84 1.65 3.20
C VAL A 105 19.17 2.13 4.61
N VAL A 106 19.11 3.44 4.83
CA VAL A 106 19.32 4.06 6.15
C VAL A 106 18.03 4.71 6.59
N GLY A 107 17.58 4.39 7.81
CA GLY A 107 16.45 5.04 8.45
C GLY A 107 16.86 5.89 9.64
N PHE A 108 16.04 6.88 9.93
CA PHE A 108 16.12 7.80 11.05
C PHE A 108 14.82 7.72 11.87
N PHE A 109 14.91 8.03 13.16
CA PHE A 109 13.82 7.94 14.14
C PHE A 109 13.12 6.56 14.15
N CYS A 110 13.89 5.50 13.90
CA CYS A 110 13.38 4.15 13.79
C CYS A 110 13.07 3.51 15.15
N VAL A 111 12.03 2.68 15.18
CA VAL A 111 11.67 1.79 16.28
C VAL A 111 11.60 0.33 15.80
N PRO A 112 12.03 -0.66 16.61
CA PRO A 112 11.74 -2.06 16.36
C PRO A 112 10.24 -2.35 16.35
N ARG A 113 9.80 -3.30 15.54
CA ARG A 113 8.40 -3.75 15.40
C ARG A 113 8.29 -5.27 15.33
#